data_AF-A0A526PW81-F1
#
_entry.id   AF-A0A526PW81-F1
#
_cell.length_a   1.000
_cell.length_b   1.000
_cell.length_c   1.000
_cell.angle_alpha   90.00
_cell.angle_beta   90.00
_cell.angle_gamma   90.00
#
_symmetry.space_group_name_H-M   'P 1'
#
loop_
_entity.id
_entity.type
_entity.pdbx_description
1 polymer ?
#
loop_
_entity_poly.entity_id
_entity_poly.type
_entity_poly.pdbx_seq_one_letter_code
_entity_poly.pdbx_strand_id
1 'polypeptide(L)'
;VAAYEQELAEAKTRANAIGQQASDGAKAEAEAARKQVEAELDKKLGEAEASIASIKANAMKEVGTIAEDTASAIVEALVGGKASKAEIAAAVKSVAR
;
A
#
# COMPACT_ATOMS: atom_id res chain seq x y z
N VAL A 1 -4.92 -50.92 44.63
CA VAL A 1 -5.92 -49.83 44.40
C VAL A 1 -5.22 -48.47 44.35
N ALA A 2 -4.46 -48.07 45.38
CA ALA A 2 -3.75 -46.77 45.40
C ALA A 2 -2.82 -46.48 44.20
N ALA A 3 -2.06 -47.46 43.71
CA ALA A 3 -1.16 -47.25 42.56
C ALA A 3 -1.91 -46.92 41.25
N TYR A 4 -3.07 -47.54 41.03
CA TYR A 4 -3.88 -47.31 39.82
C TYR A 4 -4.53 -45.92 39.84
N GLU A 5 -4.99 -45.48 41.02
CA GLU A 5 -5.54 -44.13 41.20
C GLU A 5 -4.47 -43.04 41.02
N GLN A 6 -3.24 -43.30 41.49
CA GLN A 6 -2.11 -42.41 41.28
C GLN A 6 -1.73 -42.30 39.80
N GLU A 7 -1.61 -43.42 39.08
CA GLU A 7 -1.34 -43.41 37.65
C GLU A 7 -2.43 -42.67 36.86
N LEU A 8 -3.69 -42.81 37.26
CA LEU A 8 -4.82 -42.13 36.62
C LEU A 8 -4.79 -40.60 36.87
N ALA A 9 -4.36 -40.17 38.06
CA ALA A 9 -4.17 -38.76 38.39
C ALA A 9 -3.00 -38.13 37.62
N GLU A 10 -1.89 -38.87 37.49
CA GLU A 10 -0.75 -38.47 36.67
C GLU A 10 -1.12 -38.37 35.19
N ALA A 11 -1.86 -39.34 34.66
CA ALA A 11 -2.33 -39.34 33.28
C ALA A 11 -3.25 -38.13 32.99
N LYS A 12 -4.18 -37.81 33.89
CA LYS A 12 -5.03 -36.60 33.79
C LYS A 12 -4.21 -35.32 33.78
N THR A 13 -3.22 -35.23 34.67
CA THR A 13 -2.33 -34.06 34.75
C THR A 13 -1.55 -33.89 33.45
N ARG A 14 -0.99 -34.98 32.90
CA ARG A 14 -0.30 -34.97 31.61
C ARG A 14 -1.22 -34.58 30.45
N ALA A 15 -2.45 -35.11 30.42
CA ALA A 15 -3.42 -34.76 29.39
C ALA A 15 -3.78 -33.26 29.41
N ASN A 16 -4.00 -32.69 30.60
CA ASN A 16 -4.25 -31.26 30.76
C ASN A 16 -3.03 -30.42 30.32
N ALA A 17 -1.82 -30.84 30.67
CA ALA A 17 -0.59 -30.16 30.26
C ALA A 17 -0.44 -30.15 28.73
N ILE A 18 -0.71 -31.27 28.06
CA ILE A 18 -0.67 -31.36 26.59
C ILE A 18 -1.73 -30.44 25.97
N GLY A 19 -2.95 -30.44 26.49
CA GLY A 19 -4.02 -29.57 26.01
C GLY A 19 -3.67 -28.09 26.16
N GLN A 20 -3.06 -27.71 27.28
CA GLN A 20 -2.59 -26.35 27.52
C GLN A 20 -1.47 -25.96 26.55
N GLN A 21 -0.45 -26.82 26.38
CA GLN A 21 0.66 -26.58 25.45
C GLN A 21 0.17 -26.45 24.01
N ALA A 22 -0.76 -27.29 23.58
CA ALA A 22 -1.35 -27.21 22.25
C ALA A 22 -2.14 -25.91 22.06
N SER A 23 -2.91 -25.48 23.07
CA SER A 23 -3.67 -24.24 23.02
C SER A 23 -2.76 -23.01 22.98
N ASP A 24 -1.68 -23.01 23.74
CA ASP A 24 -0.71 -21.91 23.77
C ASP A 24 0.10 -21.86 22.48
N GLY A 25 0.50 -23.01 21.93
CA GLY A 25 1.13 -23.12 20.61
C GLY A 25 0.24 -22.58 19.49
N ALA A 26 -1.02 -23.00 19.45
CA ALA A 26 -1.98 -22.53 18.45
C ALA A 26 -2.22 -21.00 18.53
N LYS A 27 -2.26 -20.43 19.75
CA LYS A 27 -2.33 -18.97 19.94
C LYS A 27 -1.10 -18.26 19.41
N ALA A 28 0.10 -18.77 19.71
CA ALA A 28 1.35 -18.19 19.25
C ALA A 28 1.46 -18.23 17.71
N GLU A 29 1.09 -19.35 17.09
CA GLU A 29 1.04 -19.48 15.63
C GLU A 29 0.02 -18.52 15.00
N ALA A 30 -1.17 -18.39 15.58
CA ALA A 30 -2.19 -17.47 15.11
C ALA A 30 -1.72 -16.00 15.19
N GLU A 31 -1.06 -15.61 16.29
CA GLU A 31 -0.48 -14.27 16.42
C GLU A 31 0.63 -14.02 15.40
N ALA A 32 1.51 -15.00 15.17
CA ALA A 32 2.58 -14.90 14.19
C ALA A 32 2.02 -14.74 12.76
N ALA A 33 1.06 -15.59 12.39
CA ALA A 33 0.39 -15.52 11.10
C ALA A 33 -0.35 -14.18 10.91
N ARG A 34 -1.05 -13.70 11.95
CA ARG A 34 -1.71 -12.40 11.93
C ARG A 34 -0.71 -11.27 11.68
N LYS A 35 0.41 -11.22 12.42
CA LYS A 35 1.44 -10.19 12.24
C LYS A 35 2.06 -10.23 10.84
N GLN A 36 2.27 -11.43 10.30
CA GLN A 36 2.77 -11.57 8.93
C GLN A 36 1.78 -11.00 7.91
N VAL A 37 0.49 -11.35 8.03
CA VAL A 37 -0.55 -10.85 7.13
C VAL A 37 -0.71 -9.33 7.24
N GLU A 38 -0.67 -8.78 8.45
CA GLU A 38 -0.69 -7.32 8.68
C GLU A 38 0.50 -6.64 8.00
N ALA A 39 1.72 -7.15 8.18
CA ALA A 39 2.92 -6.59 7.54
C ALA A 39 2.87 -6.68 6.00
N GLU A 40 2.35 -7.79 5.45
CA GLU A 40 2.16 -7.93 4.00
C GLU A 40 1.09 -6.96 3.47
N LEU A 41 0.03 -6.72 4.23
CA LEU A 41 -1.03 -5.78 3.87
C LEU A 41 -0.49 -4.35 3.87
N ASP A 42 0.22 -3.93 4.92
CA ASP A 42 0.83 -2.60 5.02
C ASP A 42 1.79 -2.35 3.86
N LYS A 43 2.60 -3.36 3.51
CA LYS A 43 3.48 -3.28 2.35
C LYS A 43 2.71 -3.07 1.05
N LYS A 44 1.66 -3.87 0.80
CA LYS A 44 0.82 -3.76 -0.41
C LYS A 44 0.11 -2.40 -0.48
N LEU A 45 -0.36 -1.88 0.65
CA LEU A 45 -0.96 -0.55 0.72
C LEU A 45 0.06 0.54 0.36
N GLY A 46 1.25 0.51 0.95
CA GLY A 46 2.31 1.47 0.62
C GLY A 46 2.74 1.43 -0.85
N GLU A 47 2.87 0.22 -1.42
CA GLU A 47 3.18 0.04 -2.86
C GLU A 47 2.06 0.60 -3.76
N ALA A 48 0.79 0.35 -3.39
CA ALA A 48 -0.36 0.85 -4.14
C ALA A 48 -0.44 2.39 -4.09
N GLU A 49 -0.24 2.99 -2.91
CA GLU A 49 -0.22 4.45 -2.75
C GLU A 49 0.91 5.10 -3.56
N ALA A 50 2.11 4.50 -3.56
CA ALA A 50 3.22 4.97 -4.38
C ALA A 50 2.90 4.88 -5.89
N SER A 51 2.27 3.79 -6.32
CA SER A 51 1.82 3.61 -7.71
C SER A 51 0.78 4.67 -8.10
N ILE A 52 -0.22 4.91 -7.27
CA ILE A 52 -1.24 5.95 -7.49
C ILE A 52 -0.61 7.34 -7.58
N ALA A 53 0.32 7.66 -6.68
CA ALA A 53 1.02 8.94 -6.70
C ALA A 53 1.84 9.13 -7.99
N SER A 54 2.54 8.09 -8.44
CA SER A 54 3.30 8.09 -9.68
C SER A 54 2.40 8.27 -10.91
N ILE A 55 1.31 7.51 -11.00
CA ILE A 55 0.34 7.61 -12.09
C ILE A 55 -0.28 9.01 -12.11
N LYS A 56 -0.67 9.56 -10.95
CA LYS A 56 -1.21 10.92 -10.84
C LYS A 56 -0.20 11.96 -11.33
N ALA A 57 1.05 11.86 -10.91
CA ALA A 57 2.10 12.80 -11.34
C ALA A 57 2.31 12.75 -12.85
N ASN A 58 2.38 11.55 -13.43
CA ASN A 58 2.51 11.36 -14.87
C ASN A 58 1.29 11.91 -15.62
N ALA A 59 0.07 11.61 -15.17
CA ALA A 59 -1.15 12.12 -15.78
C ALA A 59 -1.21 13.65 -15.78
N MET A 60 -0.87 14.30 -14.66
CA MET A 60 -0.83 15.76 -14.57
C MET A 60 0.26 16.36 -15.47
N LYS A 61 1.40 15.68 -15.63
CA LYS A 61 2.45 16.09 -16.57
C LYS A 61 1.96 16.04 -18.02
N GLU A 62 1.29 14.96 -18.42
CA GLU A 62 0.72 14.84 -19.77
C GLU A 62 -0.33 15.93 -20.04
N VAL A 63 -1.19 16.24 -19.04
CA VAL A 63 -2.14 17.36 -19.15
C VAL A 63 -1.43 18.69 -19.32
N GLY A 64 -0.32 18.93 -18.61
CA GLY A 64 0.51 20.12 -18.79
C GLY A 64 1.06 20.24 -20.21
N THR A 65 1.61 19.16 -20.76
CA THR A 65 2.09 19.11 -22.15
C THR A 65 0.97 19.43 -23.15
N ILE A 66 -0.20 18.80 -23.00
CA ILE A 66 -1.36 19.06 -23.89
C ILE A 66 -1.81 20.51 -23.80
N ALA A 67 -1.82 21.10 -22.60
CA ALA A 67 -2.16 22.50 -22.40
C ALA A 67 -1.15 23.45 -23.08
N GLU A 68 0.15 23.17 -22.96
CA GLU A 68 1.20 23.92 -23.67
C GLU A 68 1.04 23.83 -25.19
N ASP A 69 0.86 22.63 -25.73
CA ASP A 69 0.72 22.41 -27.17
C ASP A 69 -0.55 23.09 -27.72
N THR A 70 -1.66 23.00 -26.99
CA THR A 70 -2.93 23.64 -27.36
C THR A 70 -2.80 25.16 -27.32
N ALA A 71 -2.20 25.72 -26.26
CA ALA A 71 -1.96 27.16 -26.15
C ALA A 71 -1.05 27.67 -27.27
N SER A 72 -0.01 26.92 -27.64
CA SER A 72 0.86 27.25 -28.76
C SER A 72 0.09 27.32 -30.08
N ALA A 73 -0.76 26.33 -30.35
CA ALA A 73 -1.57 26.29 -31.57
C ALA A 73 -2.55 27.49 -31.64
N ILE A 74 -3.17 27.85 -30.51
CA ILE A 74 -4.07 29.01 -30.43
C ILE A 74 -3.32 30.32 -30.69
N VAL A 75 -2.14 30.51 -30.09
CA VAL A 75 -1.34 31.73 -30.28
C VAL A 75 -0.89 31.85 -31.74
N GLU A 76 -0.42 30.75 -32.34
CA GLU A 76 -0.02 30.73 -33.75
C GLU A 76 -1.19 31.09 -34.68
N ALA A 77 -2.39 30.56 -34.41
CA ALA A 77 -3.60 30.84 -35.18
C ALA A 77 -4.09 32.30 -35.05
N LEU A 78 -3.96 32.92 -33.88
CA LEU A 78 -4.48 34.27 -33.61
C LEU A 78 -3.49 35.39 -33.99
N VAL A 79 -2.20 35.18 -33.76
CA VAL A 79 -1.17 36.22 -33.88
C VAL A 79 -0.31 36.03 -35.14
N GLY A 80 -0.39 34.88 -35.81
CA GLY A 80 0.37 34.60 -37.04
C GLY A 80 1.87 34.40 -36.82
N GLY A 81 2.32 34.35 -35.56
CA GLY A 81 3.71 34.15 -35.16
C GLY A 81 3.80 33.19 -33.97
N LYS A 82 4.96 32.53 -33.81
CA LYS A 82 5.19 31.58 -32.72
C LYS A 82 5.69 32.31 -31.47
N ALA A 83 4.96 32.20 -30.37
CA ALA A 83 5.50 32.53 -29.05
C ALA A 83 6.53 31.47 -28.64
N SER A 84 7.49 31.82 -27.79
CA SER A 84 8.49 30.84 -27.37
C SER A 84 7.84 29.78 -26.46
N LYS A 85 8.29 28.53 -26.59
CA LYS A 85 7.80 27.42 -25.75
C LYS A 85 7.96 27.73 -24.24
N ALA A 86 9.03 28.46 -23.89
CA ALA A 86 9.29 28.86 -22.51
C ALA A 86 8.24 29.84 -21.97
N GLU A 87 7.80 30.82 -22.78
CA GLU A 87 6.75 31.76 -22.39
C GLU A 87 5.39 31.07 -22.25
N ILE A 88 5.07 30.15 -23.16
CA ILE A 88 3.82 29.38 -23.11
C ILE A 88 3.81 28.48 -21.87
N ALA A 89 4.89 27.74 -21.61
CA ALA A 89 5.01 26.90 -20.42
C ALA A 89 4.91 27.72 -19.13
N ALA A 90 5.55 28.89 -19.06
CA ALA A 90 5.44 29.79 -17.91
C ALA A 90 4.01 30.31 -17.71
N ALA A 91 3.33 30.70 -18.80
CA ALA A 91 1.96 31.18 -18.75
C ALA A 91 1.00 30.06 -18.30
N VAL A 92 1.07 28.86 -18.90
CA VAL A 92 0.25 27.69 -18.52
C VAL A 92 0.50 27.32 -17.06
N LYS A 93 1.77 27.32 -16.62
CA LYS A 93 2.12 27.03 -15.22
C LYS A 93 1.61 28.08 -14.24
N SER A 94 1.50 29.35 -14.65
CA SER A 94 1.01 30.43 -13.77
C SER A 94 -0.48 30.32 -13.43
N VAL A 95 -1.26 29.58 -14.22
CA VAL A 95 -2.70 29.33 -14.00
C VAL A 95 -3.02 27.91 -13.52
N ALA A 96 -2.09 26.96 -13.64
CA ALA A 96 -2.23 25.63 -13.04
C ALA A 96 -2.09 25.72 -11.52
N ARG A 97 -3.21 25.57 -10.78
CA ARG A 97 -3.25 25.53 -9.30
C ARG A 97 -2.62 24.26 -8.73
#